data_AF-A0A951H783-F1
#
_entry.id   AF-A0A951H783-F1
#
_cell.length_a   1.000
_cell.length_b   1.000
_cell.length_c   1.000
_cell.angle_alpha   90.00
_cell.angle_beta   90.00
_cell.angle_gamma   90.00
#
_symmetry.space_group_name_H-M   'P 1'
#
loop_
_entity.id
_entity.type
_entity.pdbx_description
1 polymer ?
#
loop_
_entity_poly.entity_id
_entity_poly.type
_entity_poly.pdbx_seq_one_letter_code
_entity_poly.pdbx_strand_id
1 'polypeptide(L)'
;MAWIKTIPIAEADERLQQLLAAQQQLYPQEYGAPVASVDAPAKRDLPGIVASHTLLPDALYHAFSTFGVLMSPDLPLERRQHEMIATMVSVTNRCHY
;
A
#
# COMPACT_ATOMS: atom_id res chain seq x y z
N MET A 1 -5.29 -13.02 0.09
CA MET A 1 -3.87 -12.89 0.50
C MET A 1 -3.02 -13.70 -0.45
N ALA A 2 -2.00 -13.09 -1.06
CA ALA A 2 -1.15 -13.77 -2.03
C ALA A 2 -0.40 -14.93 -1.37
N TRP A 3 -0.33 -16.09 -2.01
CA TRP A 3 0.41 -17.28 -1.54
C TRP A 3 1.92 -17.19 -1.81
N ILE A 4 2.46 -15.98 -1.79
CA ILE A 4 3.89 -15.74 -2.02
C ILE A 4 4.58 -15.51 -0.69
N LYS A 5 5.87 -15.85 -0.63
CA LYS A 5 6.70 -15.55 0.53
C LYS A 5 6.79 -14.03 0.70
N THR A 6 6.76 -13.57 1.95
CA THR A 6 6.97 -12.18 2.34
C THR A 6 8.00 -12.12 3.47
N ILE A 7 8.53 -10.93 3.72
CA ILE A 7 9.35 -10.62 4.90
C ILE A 7 8.42 -9.90 5.90
N PRO A 8 8.12 -10.49 7.06
CA PRO A 8 7.39 -9.81 8.12
C PRO A 8 8.11 -8.54 8.57
N ILE A 9 7.38 -7.51 9.02
CA ILE A 9 8.00 -6.25 9.50
C ILE A 9 9.00 -6.52 10.63
N ALA A 10 8.68 -7.47 11.52
CA ALA A 10 9.53 -7.86 12.63
C ALA A 10 10.89 -8.45 12.18
N GLU A 11 10.98 -8.94 10.94
CA GLU A 11 12.17 -9.53 10.33
C GLU A 11 12.78 -8.63 9.25
N ALA A 12 12.21 -7.45 9.00
CA ALA A 12 12.69 -6.52 7.99
C ALA A 12 14.04 -5.92 8.41
N ASP A 13 15.01 -5.96 7.48
CA ASP A 13 16.30 -5.30 7.67
C ASP A 13 16.17 -3.77 7.60
N GLU A 14 17.24 -3.06 7.98
CA GLU A 14 17.25 -1.60 8.04
C GLU A 14 16.85 -0.96 6.69
N ARG A 15 17.30 -1.55 5.58
CA ARG A 15 16.99 -1.04 4.24
C ARG A 15 15.50 -1.16 3.92
N LEU A 16 14.90 -2.33 4.16
CA LEU A 16 13.48 -2.55 3.93
C LEU A 16 12.63 -1.65 4.84
N GLN A 17 13.01 -1.49 6.11
CA GLN A 17 12.33 -0.57 7.03
C GLN A 17 12.37 0.88 6.54
N GLN A 18 13.53 1.36 6.09
CA GLN A 18 13.69 2.71 5.55
C GLN A 18 12.80 2.94 4.33
N LEU A 19 12.77 1.99 3.39
CA LEU A 19 11.96 2.11 2.17
C LEU A 19 10.45 2.00 2.45
N LEU A 20 10.04 1.16 3.40
CA LEU A 20 8.66 1.09 3.88
C LEU A 20 8.22 2.42 4.50
N ALA A 21 9.06 3.05 5.31
CA ALA A 21 8.77 4.36 5.89
C ALA A 21 8.72 5.45 4.81
N ALA A 22 9.67 5.45 3.87
CA ALA A 22 9.76 6.46 2.82
C ALA A 22 8.54 6.45 1.89
N GLN A 23 8.02 5.29 1.50
CA GLN A 23 6.80 5.23 0.70
C GLN A 23 5.56 5.68 1.48
N GLN A 24 5.47 5.34 2.78
CA GLN A 24 4.28 5.64 3.59
C GLN A 24 4.07 7.14 3.78
N GLN A 25 5.16 7.92 3.81
CA GLN A 25 5.12 9.39 3.88
C GLN A 25 4.43 10.04 2.67
N LEU A 26 4.31 9.32 1.55
CA LEU A 26 3.68 9.82 0.33
C LEU A 26 2.17 9.55 0.27
N TYR A 27 1.63 8.78 1.22
CA TYR A 27 0.24 8.36 1.18
C TYR A 27 -0.70 9.47 1.69
N PRO A 28 -1.95 9.51 1.21
CA PRO A 28 -2.96 10.40 1.78
C PRO A 28 -3.14 10.16 3.28
N GLN A 29 -3.39 11.22 4.05
CA GLN A 29 -3.56 11.16 5.51
C GLN A 29 -4.63 10.16 5.95
N GLU A 30 -5.65 9.91 5.12
CA GLU A 30 -6.74 8.97 5.39
C GLU A 30 -6.22 7.53 5.55
N TYR A 31 -5.07 7.19 4.94
CA TYR A 31 -4.42 5.89 5.06
C TYR A 31 -3.63 5.73 6.37
N GLY A 32 -3.46 6.80 7.15
CA GLY A 32 -2.83 6.75 8.47
C GLY A 32 -3.78 6.33 9.60
N ALA A 33 -5.09 6.29 9.34
CA ALA A 33 -6.07 5.86 10.32
C ALA A 33 -6.13 4.31 10.42
N PRO A 34 -6.26 3.75 11.63
CA PRO A 34 -6.44 2.31 11.77
C PRO A 34 -7.70 1.83 11.04
N VAL A 35 -7.57 0.81 10.21
CA VAL A 35 -8.68 0.17 9.50
C VAL A 35 -8.92 -1.19 10.14
N ALA A 36 -10.07 -1.35 10.81
CA ALA A 36 -10.39 -2.55 11.61
C ALA A 36 -10.27 -3.90 10.85
N SER A 37 -10.45 -3.91 9.52
CA SER A 37 -10.31 -5.11 8.67
C SER A 37 -8.84 -5.49 8.37
N VAL A 38 -7.94 -4.53 8.56
CA VAL A 38 -6.50 -4.60 8.34
C VAL A 38 -5.75 -4.79 9.66
N ASP A 39 -6.13 -4.05 10.71
CA ASP A 39 -5.44 -4.00 12.01
C ASP A 39 -5.94 -5.01 13.05
N ALA A 40 -6.75 -5.99 12.62
CA ALA A 40 -7.18 -7.06 13.51
C ALA A 40 -5.97 -7.82 14.08
N PRO A 41 -5.96 -8.20 15.37
CA PRO A 41 -4.77 -8.72 16.07
C PRO A 41 -4.16 -10.02 15.48
N ALA A 42 -4.89 -10.70 14.60
CA ALA A 42 -4.40 -11.88 13.86
C ALA A 42 -3.61 -11.55 12.57
N LYS A 43 -3.50 -10.27 12.18
CA LYS A 43 -2.79 -9.79 10.97
C LYS A 43 -1.74 -8.74 11.33
N ARG A 44 -0.82 -9.07 12.25
CA ARG A 44 0.33 -8.20 12.59
C ARG A 44 1.40 -8.10 11.49
N ASP A 45 1.20 -8.76 10.37
CA ASP A 45 2.02 -8.61 9.17
C ASP A 45 1.56 -7.41 8.34
N LEU A 46 2.44 -6.90 7.46
CA LEU A 46 2.03 -5.92 6.45
C LEU A 46 0.74 -6.41 5.77
N PRO A 47 -0.29 -5.58 5.69
CA PRO A 47 -1.49 -5.97 4.98
C PRO A 47 -1.22 -5.94 3.47
N GLY A 48 -1.73 -6.95 2.80
CA GLY A 48 -2.03 -6.87 1.39
C GLY A 48 -0.82 -6.59 0.47
N ILE A 49 -1.03 -5.75 -0.54
CA ILE A 49 -0.16 -5.70 -1.72
C ILE A 49 1.23 -5.19 -1.36
N VAL A 50 1.38 -4.40 -0.29
CA VAL A 50 2.68 -3.95 0.21
C VAL A 50 3.53 -5.12 0.72
N ALA A 51 2.92 -6.02 1.50
CA ALA A 51 3.60 -7.22 2.02
C ALA A 51 4.15 -8.09 0.90
N SER A 52 3.36 -8.25 -0.16
CA SER A 52 3.72 -9.01 -1.36
C SER A 52 5.00 -8.55 -2.04
N HIS A 53 5.45 -7.32 -1.81
CA HIS A 53 6.64 -6.74 -2.44
C HIS A 53 7.86 -6.66 -1.52
N THR A 54 7.75 -7.11 -0.26
CA THR A 54 8.84 -7.04 0.72
C THR A 54 10.11 -7.80 0.32
N LEU A 55 9.99 -8.81 -0.55
CA LEU A 55 11.13 -9.52 -1.14
C LEU A 55 11.94 -8.67 -2.15
N LEU A 56 11.38 -7.56 -2.64
CA LEU A 56 11.96 -6.71 -3.67
C LEU A 56 11.89 -5.23 -3.22
N PRO A 57 12.76 -4.78 -2.29
CA PRO A 57 12.60 -3.49 -1.63
C PRO A 57 12.58 -2.28 -2.57
N ASP A 58 13.39 -2.27 -3.64
CA ASP A 58 13.38 -1.17 -4.61
C ASP A 58 12.08 -1.14 -5.43
N ALA A 59 11.59 -2.31 -5.84
CA ALA A 59 10.32 -2.41 -6.56
C ALA A 59 9.15 -1.98 -5.67
N LEU A 60 9.17 -2.38 -4.40
CA LEU A 60 8.24 -1.91 -3.37
C LEU A 60 8.26 -0.38 -3.32
N TYR A 61 9.42 0.21 -3.08
CA TYR A 61 9.56 1.65 -2.95
C TYR A 61 9.03 2.39 -4.19
N HIS A 62 9.45 2.00 -5.39
CA HIS A 62 9.05 2.69 -6.62
C HIS A 62 7.58 2.52 -6.96
N ALA A 63 7.01 1.31 -6.79
CA ALA A 63 5.60 1.06 -7.06
C ALA A 63 4.70 1.86 -6.12
N PHE A 64 5.01 1.86 -4.82
CA PHE A 64 4.19 2.56 -3.83
C PHE A 64 4.45 4.06 -3.78
N SER A 65 5.64 4.53 -4.16
CA SER A 65 5.87 5.95 -4.40
C SER A 65 5.05 6.47 -5.59
N THR A 66 4.93 5.65 -6.65
CA THR A 66 4.06 5.98 -7.78
C THR A 66 2.61 6.11 -7.33
N PHE A 67 2.12 5.18 -6.49
CA PHE A 67 0.79 5.29 -5.89
C PHE A 67 0.63 6.59 -5.09
N GLY A 68 1.58 6.93 -4.21
CA GLY A 68 1.54 8.18 -3.43
C GLY A 68 1.42 9.43 -4.32
N VAL A 69 2.23 9.52 -5.37
CA VAL A 69 2.17 10.63 -6.34
C VAL A 69 0.84 10.67 -7.08
N LEU A 70 0.31 9.53 -7.52
CA LEU A 70 -0.99 9.44 -8.19
C LEU A 70 -2.17 9.83 -7.28
N MET A 71 -1.99 9.80 -5.96
CA MET A 71 -3.01 10.16 -4.98
C MET A 71 -2.80 11.55 -4.36
N SER A 72 -1.81 12.32 -4.83
CA SER A 72 -1.46 13.62 -4.27
C SER A 72 -2.64 14.59 -4.25
N PRO A 73 -2.81 15.38 -3.16
CA PRO A 73 -3.84 16.42 -3.09
C PRO A 73 -3.57 17.61 -4.04
N ASP A 74 -2.37 17.72 -4.59
CA ASP A 74 -1.99 18.78 -5.54
C ASP A 74 -2.47 18.51 -6.98
N LEU A 75 -2.99 17.31 -7.24
CA LEU A 75 -3.58 16.95 -8.52
C LEU A 75 -4.95 17.63 -8.71
N PRO A 76 -5.42 17.85 -9.96
CA PRO A 76 -6.74 18.40 -10.23
C PRO A 76 -7.88 17.38 -9.99
N LEU A 77 -7.72 16.48 -9.02
CA LEU A 77 -8.65 15.42 -8.66
C LEU A 77 -8.84 15.37 -7.15
N GLU A 78 -10.10 15.34 -6.71
CA GLU A 78 -10.46 15.14 -5.33
C GLU A 78 -10.26 13.68 -4.89
N ARG A 79 -10.06 13.43 -3.59
CA ARG A 79 -9.94 12.08 -3.01
C ARG A 79 -11.06 11.14 -3.44
N ARG A 80 -12.31 11.61 -3.48
CA ARG A 80 -13.46 10.82 -3.95
C ARG A 80 -13.33 10.41 -5.41
N GLN A 81 -12.75 11.26 -6.27
CA GLN A 81 -12.57 10.96 -7.69
C GLN A 81 -11.47 9.91 -7.90
N HIS A 82 -10.38 9.99 -7.15
CA HIS A 82 -9.36 8.94 -7.14
C HIS A 82 -9.96 7.57 -6.74
N GLU A 83 -10.79 7.51 -5.69
CA GLU A 83 -11.46 6.27 -5.29
C GLU A 83 -12.50 5.79 -6.32
N MET A 84 -13.23 6.70 -6.97
CA MET A 84 -14.14 6.36 -8.06
C MET A 84 -13.38 5.71 -9.23
N ILE A 85 -12.23 6.27 -9.61
CA ILE A 85 -11.37 5.69 -10.67
C ILE A 85 -10.89 4.30 -10.24
N ALA A 86 -10.33 4.16 -9.03
CA ALA A 86 -9.84 2.88 -8.52
C ALA A 86 -10.95 1.81 -8.47
N THR A 87 -12.15 2.20 -8.04
CA THR A 87 -13.34 1.33 -8.00
C THR A 87 -13.74 0.88 -9.39
N MET A 88 -13.88 1.83 -10.33
CA MET A 88 -14.27 1.51 -11.71
C MET A 88 -13.24 0.60 -12.38
N VAL A 89 -11.95 0.90 -12.26
CA VAL A 89 -10.87 0.06 -12.80
C VAL A 89 -10.93 -1.36 -12.21
N SER A 90 -11.14 -1.47 -10.89
CA SER A 90 -11.22 -2.77 -10.21
C SER A 90 -12.42 -3.59 -10.68
N VAL A 91 -13.61 -2.98 -10.77
CA VAL A 91 -14.83 -3.63 -11.26
C VAL A 91 -14.69 -4.05 -12.71
N THR A 92 -14.19 -3.16 -13.58
CA THR A 92 -13.97 -3.45 -15.00
C THR A 92 -13.01 -4.62 -15.20
N ASN A 93 -11.97 -4.71 -14.38
CA ASN A 93 -11.00 -5.81 -14.43
C ASN A 93 -11.39 -7.03 -13.59
N ARG A 94 -12.55 -7.00 -12.91
CA ARG A 94 -12.97 -8.05 -11.95
C ARG A 94 -11.88 -8.35 -10.92
N CYS A 95 -11.16 -7.31 -10.50
CA CYS A 95 -10.08 -7.40 -9.54
C CYS A 95 -10.67 -7.63 -8.14
N HIS A 96 -10.48 -8.83 -7.59
CA HIS A 96 -10.84 -9.16 -6.22
C HIS A 96 -9.56 -9.29 -5.39
N TYR A 97 -9.47 -8.51 -4.31
CA TYR A 97 -8.31 -8.46 -3.42
C TYR A 97 -8.51 -9.33 -2.16
#